data_AF-A0A9X8RLG4-F1
#
_entry.id   AF-A0A9X8RLG4-F1
#
_cell.length_a   1.000
_cell.length_b   1.000
_cell.length_c   1.000
_cell.angle_alpha   90.00
_cell.angle_beta   90.00
_cell.angle_gamma   90.00
#
_symmetry.space_group_name_H-M   'P 1'
#
loop_
_entity.id
_entity.type
_entity.pdbx_description
1 polymer ?
#
loop_
_entity_poly.entity_id
_entity_poly.type
_entity_poly.pdbx_seq_one_letter_code
_entity_poly.pdbx_strand_id
1 'polypeptide(L)'
;MGRKITCRYCKEKFLAEDIYSVIHITKTGREEKRNYCCELHYRLEEREKWLWNQILLGIDSIIGYKCIAKNKTKMIKEMLDNGYTREDVYNCILEMKNQIIDALEFRKDIENEYQKLCYIFTILKNNIRDVTVVKKNIQRKEKKETEMDLVDIPEETMKIPVARKKRTTTLKDLIKEVGENGIRK
;
A
#
# COMPACT_ATOMS: atom_id res chain seq x y z
N MET A 1 -26.60 11.45 -22.06
CA MET A 1 -26.07 11.47 -20.67
C MET A 1 -25.05 10.36 -20.53
N GLY A 2 -23.80 10.67 -20.19
CA GLY A 2 -22.74 9.67 -20.02
C GLY A 2 -23.05 8.68 -18.89
N ARG A 3 -22.66 7.41 -19.08
CA ARG A 3 -22.82 6.36 -18.05
C ARG A 3 -21.96 6.70 -16.84
N LYS A 4 -22.58 6.88 -15.67
CA LYS A 4 -21.86 7.07 -14.41
C LYS A 4 -21.34 5.73 -13.88
N ILE A 5 -20.10 5.70 -13.41
CA ILE A 5 -19.43 4.54 -12.83
C ILE A 5 -19.09 4.84 -11.37
N THR A 6 -19.15 3.83 -10.50
CA THR A 6 -18.82 3.97 -9.08
C THR A 6 -17.35 3.61 -8.83
N CYS A 7 -16.62 4.47 -8.12
CA CYS A 7 -15.25 4.20 -7.70
C CYS A 7 -15.23 3.09 -6.65
N ARG A 8 -14.37 2.10 -6.83
CA ARG A 8 -14.23 0.98 -5.89
C ARG A 8 -13.70 1.42 -4.52
N TYR A 9 -12.84 2.43 -4.47
CA TYR A 9 -12.21 2.92 -3.23
C TYR A 9 -13.13 3.90 -2.49
N CYS A 10 -13.38 5.11 -3.03
CA CYS A 10 -14.17 6.15 -2.35
C CYS A 10 -15.69 6.00 -2.48
N LYS A 11 -16.19 5.06 -3.28
CA LYS A 11 -17.63 4.81 -3.52
C LYS A 11 -18.39 5.94 -4.22
N GLU A 12 -17.72 7.01 -4.64
CA GLU A 12 -18.33 8.10 -5.38
C GLU A 12 -18.62 7.72 -6.84
N LYS A 13 -19.61 8.37 -7.44
CA LYS A 13 -19.98 8.18 -8.85
C LYS A 13 -19.31 9.25 -9.72
N PHE A 14 -18.68 8.84 -10.81
CA PHE A 14 -17.97 9.72 -11.74
C PHE A 14 -18.28 9.34 -13.20
N LEU A 15 -17.94 10.21 -14.15
CA LEU A 15 -18.14 9.95 -15.58
C LEU A 15 -17.13 8.94 -16.10
N ALA A 16 -17.54 8.10 -17.05
CA ALA A 16 -16.70 7.02 -17.58
C ALA A 16 -15.45 7.49 -18.33
N GLU A 17 -15.36 8.77 -18.69
CA GLU A 17 -14.26 9.35 -19.47
C GLU A 17 -12.95 9.39 -18.68
N ASP A 18 -13.01 9.60 -17.37
CA ASP A 18 -11.84 9.73 -16.48
C ASP A 18 -11.53 8.45 -15.67
N ILE A 19 -11.86 7.29 -16.23
CA ILE A 19 -11.78 6.02 -15.50
C ILE A 19 -10.39 5.41 -15.46
N TYR A 20 -9.89 5.17 -14.26
CA TYR A 20 -8.77 4.27 -14.03
C TYR A 20 -9.28 2.85 -13.83
N SER A 21 -9.06 1.96 -14.80
CA SER A 21 -9.52 0.57 -14.78
C SER A 21 -8.36 -0.41 -14.64
N VAL A 22 -8.51 -1.42 -13.79
CA VAL A 22 -7.52 -2.50 -13.61
C VAL A 22 -8.22 -3.85 -13.70
N ILE A 23 -7.59 -4.81 -14.40
CA ILE A 23 -8.03 -6.20 -14.44
C ILE A 23 -7.49 -6.91 -13.21
N HIS A 24 -8.38 -7.47 -12.40
CA HIS A 24 -8.03 -8.25 -11.22
C HIS A 24 -8.37 -9.72 -11.44
N ILE A 25 -7.38 -10.59 -11.29
CA ILE A 25 -7.58 -12.04 -11.33
C ILE A 25 -8.03 -12.54 -9.95
N THR A 26 -9.22 -13.11 -9.88
CA THR A 26 -9.78 -13.70 -8.66
C THR A 26 -9.07 -14.99 -8.28
N LYS A 27 -9.34 -15.49 -7.06
CA LYS A 27 -8.79 -16.78 -6.59
C LYS A 27 -9.20 -17.97 -7.46
N THR A 28 -10.30 -17.85 -8.21
CA THR A 28 -10.78 -18.86 -9.14
C THR A 28 -10.22 -18.68 -10.55
N GLY A 29 -9.27 -17.76 -10.75
CA GLY A 29 -8.67 -17.47 -12.06
C GLY A 29 -9.52 -16.58 -12.97
N ARG A 30 -10.71 -16.14 -12.53
CA ARG A 30 -11.58 -15.26 -13.33
C ARG A 30 -11.09 -13.83 -13.29
N GLU A 31 -11.13 -13.16 -14.44
CA GLU A 31 -10.84 -11.74 -14.57
C GLU A 31 -12.04 -10.89 -14.17
N GLU A 32 -11.82 -9.94 -13.27
CA GLU A 32 -12.80 -8.94 -12.85
C GLU A 32 -12.25 -7.53 -13.11
N LYS A 33 -13.02 -6.70 -13.82
CA LYS A 33 -12.68 -5.30 -14.02
C LYS A 33 -12.97 -4.48 -12.76
N ARG A 34 -11.97 -3.74 -12.26
CA ARG A 34 -12.09 -2.82 -11.12
C ARG A 34 -11.91 -1.39 -11.58
N ASN A 35 -12.82 -0.52 -11.16
CA ASN A 35 -12.88 0.87 -11.62
C ASN A 35 -12.58 1.83 -10.46
N TYR A 36 -11.73 2.81 -10.72
CA TYR A 36 -11.32 3.86 -9.79
C TYR A 36 -11.44 5.21 -10.48
N CYS A 37 -11.68 6.28 -9.71
CA CYS A 37 -11.73 7.64 -10.27
C CYS A 37 -10.33 8.23 -10.51
N CYS A 38 -9.28 7.63 -9.95
CA CYS A 38 -7.89 8.00 -10.20
C CYS A 38 -6.95 6.85 -9.83
N GLU A 39 -5.71 6.91 -10.31
CA GLU A 39 -4.65 5.94 -9.99
C GLU A 39 -4.30 5.93 -8.49
N LEU A 40 -4.34 7.08 -7.83
CA LEU A 40 -4.04 7.19 -6.39
C LEU A 40 -4.94 6.27 -5.56
N HIS A 41 -6.24 6.23 -5.86
CA HIS A 41 -7.19 5.36 -5.16
C HIS A 41 -6.92 3.87 -5.36
N TYR A 42 -6.42 3.49 -6.54
CA TYR A 42 -5.98 2.12 -6.79
C TYR A 42 -4.76 1.78 -5.91
N ARG A 43 -3.74 2.65 -5.92
CA ARG A 43 -2.52 2.46 -5.11
C ARG A 43 -2.82 2.42 -3.61
N LEU A 44 -3.78 3.22 -3.14
CA LEU A 44 -4.25 3.17 -1.75
C LEU A 44 -4.94 1.83 -1.43
N GLU A 45 -5.79 1.29 -2.31
CA GLU A 45 -6.38 -0.04 -2.12
C GLU A 45 -5.30 -1.14 -2.05
N GLU A 46 -4.27 -1.07 -2.90
CA GLU A 46 -3.16 -2.02 -2.88
C GLU A 46 -2.35 -1.93 -1.58
N ARG A 47 -2.00 -0.71 -1.16
CA ARG A 47 -1.31 -0.47 0.12
C ARG A 47 -2.09 -1.05 1.29
N GLU A 48 -3.40 -0.82 1.31
CA GLU A 48 -4.31 -1.33 2.33
C GLU A 48 -4.35 -2.88 2.39
N LYS A 49 -4.32 -3.55 1.24
CA LYS A 49 -4.22 -5.02 1.18
C LYS A 49 -2.86 -5.52 1.64
N TRP A 50 -1.79 -4.85 1.21
CA TRP A 50 -0.43 -5.19 1.61
C TRP A 50 -0.28 -5.07 3.13
N LEU A 51 -0.71 -3.94 3.72
CA LEU A 51 -0.69 -3.73 5.18
C LEU A 51 -1.45 -4.81 5.92
N TRP A 52 -2.65 -5.16 5.44
CA TRP A 52 -3.44 -6.25 6.04
C TRP A 52 -2.66 -7.57 6.08
N ASN A 53 -2.01 -7.94 4.98
CA ASN A 53 -1.19 -9.15 4.94
C ASN A 53 0.02 -9.06 5.87
N GLN A 54 0.69 -7.91 5.92
CA GLN A 54 1.84 -7.70 6.81
C GLN A 54 1.47 -7.80 8.29
N ILE A 55 0.30 -7.27 8.70
CA ILE A 55 -0.21 -7.41 10.07
C ILE A 55 -0.39 -8.89 10.41
N LEU A 56 -1.03 -9.67 9.52
CA LEU A 56 -1.26 -11.10 9.75
C LEU A 56 0.06 -11.86 9.87
N LEU A 57 1.03 -11.59 8.99
CA LEU A 57 2.35 -12.21 9.00
C LEU A 57 3.18 -11.78 10.21
N GLY A 58 3.07 -10.52 10.64
CA GLY A 58 3.76 -10.01 11.82
C GLY A 58 3.32 -10.73 13.10
N ILE A 59 2.01 -10.97 13.25
CA ILE A 59 1.47 -11.76 14.36
C ILE A 59 1.93 -13.22 14.29
N ASP A 60 1.86 -13.85 13.10
CA ASP A 60 2.36 -15.22 12.90
C ASP A 60 3.87 -15.33 13.26
N SER A 61 4.65 -14.29 12.94
CA SER A 61 6.07 -14.23 13.30
C SER A 61 6.32 -14.04 14.80
N ILE A 62 5.47 -13.32 15.53
CA ILE A 62 5.59 -13.16 16.99
C ILE A 62 5.24 -14.48 17.70
N ILE A 63 4.23 -15.19 17.21
CA ILE A 63 3.80 -16.47 17.77
C ILE A 63 4.79 -17.61 17.44
N GLY A 64 5.51 -17.49 16.32
CA GLY A 64 6.47 -18.49 15.84
C GLY A 64 5.87 -19.53 14.90
N TYR A 65 4.57 -19.43 14.58
CA TYR A 65 3.89 -20.32 13.64
C TYR A 65 2.62 -19.66 13.09
N LYS A 66 2.02 -20.26 12.06
CA LYS A 66 0.80 -19.75 11.41
C LYS A 66 -0.43 -20.01 12.28
N CYS A 67 -0.97 -18.97 12.92
CA CYS A 67 -2.14 -19.09 13.80
C CYS A 67 -3.48 -19.04 13.06
N ILE A 68 -4.54 -19.53 13.73
CA ILE A 68 -5.91 -19.61 13.17
C ILE A 68 -6.42 -18.21 12.83
N ALA A 69 -6.74 -18.01 11.55
CA ALA A 69 -7.03 -16.69 11.00
C ALA A 69 -8.27 -16.01 11.60
N LYS A 70 -9.23 -16.76 12.14
CA LYS A 70 -10.49 -16.19 12.67
C LYS A 70 -10.27 -15.30 13.89
N ASN A 71 -9.54 -15.79 14.88
CA ASN A 71 -9.33 -15.09 16.15
C ASN A 71 -8.44 -13.86 15.96
N LYS A 72 -7.32 -14.00 15.24
CA LYS A 72 -6.43 -12.88 14.92
C LYS A 72 -7.16 -11.79 14.14
N THR A 73 -7.95 -12.16 13.13
CA THR A 73 -8.72 -11.18 12.34
C THR A 73 -9.72 -10.41 13.19
N LYS A 74 -10.39 -11.08 14.14
CA LYS A 74 -11.32 -10.42 15.06
C LYS A 74 -10.60 -9.37 15.91
N MET A 75 -9.48 -9.73 16.51
CA MET A 75 -8.71 -8.83 17.38
C MET A 75 -8.09 -7.64 16.62
N ILE A 76 -7.64 -7.85 15.38
CA ILE A 76 -7.18 -6.74 14.51
C ILE A 76 -8.35 -5.79 14.24
N LYS A 77 -9.52 -6.32 13.89
CA LYS A 77 -10.71 -5.48 13.63
C LYS A 77 -11.10 -4.64 14.84
N GLU A 78 -11.04 -5.19 16.05
CA GLU A 78 -11.30 -4.41 17.27
C GLU A 78 -10.35 -3.20 17.40
N MET A 79 -9.08 -3.32 17.01
CA MET A 79 -8.16 -2.18 17.00
C MET A 79 -8.56 -1.15 15.93
N LEU A 80 -8.98 -1.61 14.74
CA LEU A 80 -9.43 -0.72 13.66
C LEU A 80 -10.73 0.01 14.03
N ASP A 81 -11.67 -0.69 14.68
CA ASP A 81 -12.95 -0.14 15.14
C ASP A 81 -12.74 0.94 16.22
N ASN A 82 -11.61 0.90 16.94
CA ASN A 82 -11.17 1.94 17.88
C ASN A 82 -10.51 3.16 17.19
N GLY A 83 -10.57 3.25 15.85
CA GLY A 83 -10.11 4.40 15.09
C GLY A 83 -8.64 4.38 14.67
N TYR A 84 -7.92 3.27 14.92
CA TYR A 84 -6.57 3.09 14.42
C TYR A 84 -6.56 2.67 12.95
N THR A 85 -5.58 3.17 12.20
CA THR A 85 -5.37 2.74 10.81
C THR A 85 -4.62 1.41 10.78
N ARG A 86 -4.66 0.71 9.63
CA ARG A 86 -3.82 -0.49 9.44
C ARG A 86 -2.33 -0.18 9.56
N GLU A 87 -1.93 1.02 9.14
CA GLU A 87 -0.56 1.49 9.27
C GLU A 87 -0.16 1.65 10.74
N ASP A 88 -1.03 2.21 11.58
CA ASP A 88 -0.78 2.33 13.03
C ASP A 88 -0.61 0.95 13.67
N VAL A 89 -1.48 0.00 13.34
CA VAL A 89 -1.40 -1.39 13.85
C VAL A 89 -0.11 -2.07 13.37
N TYR A 90 0.23 -1.93 12.08
CA TYR A 90 1.45 -2.50 11.52
C TYR A 90 2.71 -1.93 12.18
N ASN A 91 2.79 -0.61 12.34
CA ASN A 91 3.90 0.06 12.99
C ASN A 91 4.03 -0.36 14.46
N CYS A 92 2.91 -0.49 15.18
CA CYS A 92 2.92 -0.99 16.55
C CYS A 92 3.45 -2.43 16.63
N ILE A 93 3.07 -3.30 15.69
CA ILE A 93 3.58 -4.67 15.63
C ILE A 93 5.09 -4.67 15.40
N LEU A 94 5.59 -3.87 14.45
CA LEU A 94 7.03 -3.79 14.18
C LEU A 94 7.82 -3.32 15.39
N GLU A 95 7.34 -2.27 16.06
CA GLU A 95 8.01 -1.67 17.21
C GLU A 95 8.03 -2.62 18.41
N MET A 96 6.90 -3.28 18.69
CA MET A 96 6.74 -4.13 19.87
C MET A 96 7.19 -5.58 19.66
N LYS A 97 7.54 -5.98 18.43
CA LYS A 97 7.77 -7.37 18.04
C LYS A 97 8.69 -8.12 19.01
N ASN A 98 9.91 -7.62 19.20
CA ASN A 98 10.92 -8.31 20.00
C ASN A 98 10.53 -8.35 21.48
N GLN A 99 10.01 -7.24 22.01
CA GLN A 99 9.54 -7.19 23.39
C GLN A 99 8.41 -8.19 23.66
N ILE A 100 7.50 -8.38 22.71
CA ILE A 100 6.42 -9.35 22.84
C ILE A 100 6.96 -10.78 22.77
N ILE A 101 7.92 -11.06 21.87
CA ILE A 101 8.57 -12.37 21.77
C ILE A 101 9.26 -12.71 23.10
N ASP A 102 10.10 -11.81 23.61
CA ASP A 102 10.78 -12.00 24.89
C ASP A 102 9.77 -12.23 26.02
N ALA A 103 8.72 -11.41 26.08
CA ALA A 103 7.66 -11.55 27.10
C ALA A 103 6.92 -12.88 27.01
N LEU A 104 6.74 -13.45 25.83
CA LEU A 104 6.11 -14.77 25.64
C LEU A 104 7.02 -15.91 26.10
N GLU A 105 8.34 -15.79 25.91
CA GLU A 105 9.30 -16.82 26.34
C GLU A 105 9.29 -17.02 27.87
N PHE A 106 9.09 -15.95 28.64
CA PHE A 106 9.05 -16.02 30.10
C PHE A 106 7.68 -16.44 30.68
N ARG A 107 6.61 -16.46 29.87
CA ARG A 107 5.24 -16.77 30.32
C ARG A 107 4.92 -18.25 30.18
N LYS A 108 5.28 -19.02 31.22
CA LYS A 108 5.04 -20.47 31.30
C LYS A 108 3.58 -20.85 31.61
N ASP A 109 2.76 -19.90 32.03
CA ASP A 109 1.34 -20.07 32.37
C ASP A 109 0.40 -20.01 31.15
N ILE A 110 0.93 -19.70 29.96
CA ILE A 110 0.14 -19.58 28.74
C ILE A 110 0.25 -20.86 27.91
N GLU A 111 -0.79 -21.69 27.98
CA GLU A 111 -0.79 -23.01 27.35
C GLU A 111 -1.46 -23.00 25.96
N ASN A 112 -2.49 -22.17 25.76
CA ASN A 112 -3.30 -22.16 24.53
C ASN A 112 -2.98 -20.98 23.60
N GLU A 113 -3.00 -21.21 22.28
CA GLU A 113 -2.91 -20.20 21.21
C GLU A 113 -3.83 -18.99 21.44
N TYR A 114 -5.07 -19.21 21.85
CA TYR A 114 -5.99 -18.09 22.09
C TYR A 114 -5.50 -17.16 23.21
N GLN A 115 -4.94 -17.72 24.28
CA GLN A 115 -4.37 -16.95 25.38
C GLN A 115 -3.10 -16.20 24.93
N LYS A 116 -2.25 -16.83 24.10
CA LYS A 116 -1.10 -16.16 23.48
C LYS A 116 -1.54 -14.96 22.65
N LEU A 117 -2.56 -15.13 21.81
CA LEU A 117 -3.15 -14.04 21.01
C LEU A 117 -3.69 -12.93 21.92
N CYS A 118 -4.50 -13.26 22.94
CA CYS A 118 -5.00 -12.26 23.89
C CYS A 118 -3.85 -11.46 24.53
N TYR A 119 -2.77 -12.14 24.92
CA TYR A 119 -1.61 -11.51 25.53
C TYR A 119 -0.90 -10.54 24.56
N ILE A 120 -0.60 -11.01 23.34
CA ILE A 120 -0.02 -10.18 22.27
C ILE A 120 -0.87 -8.93 22.04
N PHE A 121 -2.17 -9.10 21.85
CA PHE A 121 -3.08 -7.98 21.59
C PHE A 121 -3.26 -7.05 22.78
N THR A 122 -3.10 -7.54 24.01
CA THR A 122 -3.10 -6.67 25.20
C THR A 122 -1.90 -5.73 25.16
N ILE A 123 -0.71 -6.25 24.86
CA ILE A 123 0.50 -5.43 24.72
C ILE A 123 0.34 -4.42 23.58
N LEU A 124 -0.12 -4.86 22.41
CA LEU A 124 -0.33 -3.97 21.26
C LEU A 124 -1.35 -2.87 21.56
N LYS A 125 -2.51 -3.21 22.17
CA LYS A 125 -3.55 -2.24 22.52
C LYS A 125 -3.06 -1.19 23.52
N ASN A 126 -2.19 -1.57 24.45
CA ASN A 126 -1.64 -0.65 25.43
C ASN A 126 -0.59 0.31 24.84
N ASN A 127 0.15 -0.12 23.82
CA ASN A 127 1.28 0.64 23.27
C ASN A 127 0.96 1.40 21.97
N ILE A 128 -0.11 1.02 21.25
CA ILE A 128 -0.39 1.56 19.90
C ILE A 128 -0.55 3.08 19.90
N ARG A 129 -1.13 3.68 20.95
CA ARG A 129 -1.29 5.13 21.03
C ARG A 129 0.07 5.83 21.03
N ASP A 130 0.99 5.38 21.87
CA ASP A 130 2.30 6.00 22.04
C ASP A 130 3.14 5.82 20.78
N VAL A 131 3.16 4.62 20.22
CA VAL A 131 3.84 4.35 18.94
C VAL A 131 3.30 5.25 17.82
N THR A 132 1.98 5.39 17.74
CA THR A 132 1.33 6.24 16.73
C THR A 132 1.75 7.71 16.88
N VAL A 133 1.79 8.23 18.10
CA VAL A 133 2.21 9.61 18.38
C VAL A 133 3.66 9.82 17.99
N VAL A 134 4.56 8.90 18.36
CA VAL A 134 5.98 8.97 18.02
C VAL A 134 6.19 8.96 16.50
N LYS A 135 5.57 8.02 15.78
CA LYS A 135 5.72 7.93 14.31
C LYS A 135 5.17 9.18 13.61
N LYS A 136 4.04 9.72 14.06
CA LYS A 136 3.49 10.99 13.52
C LYS A 136 4.42 12.18 13.76
N ASN A 137 5.07 12.23 14.92
CA ASN A 137 6.04 13.29 15.22
C ASN A 137 7.30 13.18 14.35
N ILE A 138 7.80 11.97 14.10
CA ILE A 138 8.93 11.72 13.19
C ILE A 138 8.57 12.20 11.78
N GLN A 139 7.44 11.76 11.22
CA GLN A 139 7.00 12.19 9.89
C GLN A 139 6.83 13.71 9.76
N ARG A 140 6.37 14.37 10.83
CA ARG A 140 6.25 15.84 10.85
C ARG A 140 7.61 16.53 10.84
N LYS A 141 8.62 15.96 11.49
CA LYS A 141 10.00 16.50 11.47
C LYS A 141 10.63 16.32 10.10
N GLU A 142 10.55 15.12 9.53
CA GLU A 142 11.09 14.80 8.20
C GLU A 142 10.50 15.71 7.11
N LYS A 143 9.18 15.98 7.17
CA LYS A 143 8.54 16.93 6.24
C LYS A 143 9.07 18.36 6.39
N LYS A 144 9.27 18.83 7.63
CA LYS A 144 9.83 20.16 7.87
C LYS A 144 11.27 20.28 7.39
N GLU A 145 12.08 19.24 7.58
CA GLU A 145 13.46 19.20 7.11
C GLU A 145 13.51 19.21 5.57
N THR A 146 12.68 18.41 4.91
CA THR A 146 12.57 18.39 3.44
C THR A 146 12.06 19.72 2.86
N GLU A 147 11.14 20.40 3.56
CA GLU A 147 10.67 21.73 3.17
C GLU A 147 11.73 22.81 3.36
N MET A 148 12.56 22.73 4.41
CA MET A 148 13.68 23.65 4.65
C MET A 148 14.77 23.51 3.59
N ASP A 149 15.11 22.29 3.17
CA ASP A 149 16.11 22.04 2.12
C ASP A 149 15.68 22.56 0.73
N LEU A 150 14.39 22.83 0.52
CA LEU A 150 13.85 23.43 -0.71
C LEU A 150 13.92 24.97 -0.73
N VAL A 151 14.30 25.62 0.38
CA VAL A 151 14.34 27.10 0.50
C VAL A 151 15.68 27.69 0.04
N ASP A 152 16.72 26.88 -0.13
CA ASP A 152 18.08 27.32 -0.54
C ASP A 152 18.43 26.97 -1.99
N ILE A 153 17.51 27.20 -2.93
CA ILE A 153 17.84 27.23 -4.37
C ILE A 153 17.71 28.68 -4.85
N PRO A 154 18.81 29.41 -5.09
CA PRO A 154 18.77 30.69 -5.78
C PRO A 154 18.06 30.51 -7.12
N GLU A 155 17.08 31.36 -7.37
CA GLU A 155 16.20 31.32 -8.54
C GLU A 155 16.94 31.76 -9.83
N GLU A 156 18.02 31.07 -10.21
CA GLU A 156 18.67 31.24 -11.51
C GLU A 156 18.19 30.16 -12.49
N THR A 157 17.09 30.53 -13.15
CA THR A 157 16.63 30.11 -14.48
C THR A 157 17.36 28.93 -15.14
N MET A 158 16.92 27.70 -14.89
CA MET A 158 17.12 26.61 -15.84
C MET A 158 15.98 26.58 -16.85
N LYS A 159 16.20 27.21 -18.02
CA LYS A 159 15.39 26.96 -19.23
C LYS A 159 15.61 25.50 -19.63
N ILE A 160 14.70 24.61 -19.23
CA ILE A 160 14.66 23.23 -19.71
C ILE A 160 14.36 23.28 -21.21
N PRO A 161 15.26 22.78 -22.10
CA PRO A 161 14.93 22.66 -23.51
C PRO A 161 13.84 21.60 -23.64
N VAL A 162 12.68 21.99 -24.16
CA VAL A 162 11.61 21.04 -24.49
C VAL A 162 12.13 20.11 -25.57
N ALA A 163 12.47 18.88 -25.18
CA ALA A 163 12.83 17.84 -26.14
C ALA A 163 11.61 17.56 -27.04
N ARG A 164 11.70 17.96 -28.31
CA ARG A 164 10.71 17.61 -29.32
C ARG A 164 10.61 16.08 -29.36
N LYS A 165 9.41 15.55 -29.11
CA LYS A 165 9.06 14.13 -29.31
C LYS A 165 9.63 13.65 -30.63
N LYS A 166 10.62 12.75 -30.61
CA LYS A 166 10.97 11.98 -31.81
C LYS A 166 9.74 11.14 -32.17
N ARG A 167 9.23 11.33 -33.38
CA ARG A 167 8.21 10.45 -33.97
C ARG A 167 8.80 9.02 -33.96
N THR A 168 8.13 8.10 -33.30
CA THR A 168 8.39 6.68 -33.47
C THR A 168 7.97 6.30 -34.88
N THR A 169 8.93 5.92 -35.71
CA THR A 169 8.71 5.33 -37.03
C THR A 169 7.84 4.10 -36.86
N THR A 170 6.75 4.01 -37.64
CA THR A 170 5.86 2.86 -37.57
C THR A 170 6.38 1.74 -38.47
N LEU A 171 6.00 0.49 -38.17
CA LEU A 171 6.39 -0.69 -38.96
C LEU A 171 6.05 -0.56 -40.46
N LYS A 172 5.05 0.28 -40.81
CA LYS A 172 4.68 0.60 -42.19
C LYS A 172 5.73 1.46 -42.92
N ASP A 173 6.48 2.30 -42.19
CA ASP A 173 7.54 3.14 -42.77
C ASP A 173 8.78 2.31 -43.11
N LEU A 174 9.11 1.32 -42.26
CA LEU A 174 10.22 0.38 -42.48
C LEU A 174 9.98 -0.57 -43.68
N ILE A 175 8.74 -0.97 -43.93
CA ILE A 175 8.39 -1.83 -45.07
C ILE A 175 8.53 -1.08 -46.41
N LYS A 176 8.34 0.24 -46.40
CA LYS A 176 8.48 1.07 -47.60
C LYS A 176 9.94 1.22 -48.05
N GLU A 177 10.88 1.30 -47.11
CA GLU A 177 12.33 1.38 -47.41
C GLU A 177 12.90 0.05 -47.94
N VAL A 178 12.33 -1.09 -47.55
CA VAL A 178 12.76 -2.42 -48.06
C VAL A 178 12.19 -2.68 -49.46
N GLY A 179 11.00 -2.14 -49.78
CA GLY A 179 10.37 -2.29 -51.08
C GLY A 179 11.02 -1.50 -52.23
N GLU A 180 11.77 -0.44 -51.94
CA GLU A 180 12.38 0.43 -52.97
C GLU A 180 13.85 0.08 -53.29
N ASN A 181 14.51 -0.77 -52.50
CA ASN A 181 15.89 -1.22 -52.75
C ASN A 181 16.01 -2.60 -53.45
N GLY A 182 14.89 -3.15 -53.92
CA GLY A 182 14.81 -4.49 -54.51
C GLY A 182 14.82 -4.58 -56.04
N ILE A 183 15.09 -3.50 -56.80
CA ILE A 183 15.22 -3.55 -58.27
C ILE A 183 16.33 -2.61 -58.74
N ARG A 184 17.56 -3.14 -58.85
CA ARG A 184 18.72 -2.71 -59.67
C ARG A 184 19.84 -3.69 -59.30
N LYS A 185 20.28 -4.63 -60.11
CA LYS A 185 20.22 -4.88 -61.55
C LYS A 185 20.15 -6.39 -61.77
#